data_AF-C0MFD4-F1
#
_entry.id   AF-C0MFD4-F1
#
_cell.length_a   1.000
_cell.length_b   1.000
_cell.length_c   1.000
_cell.angle_alpha   90.00
_cell.angle_beta   90.00
_cell.angle_gamma   90.00
#
_symmetry.space_group_name_H-M   'P 1'
#
loop_
_entity.id
_entity.type
_entity.pdbx_description
1 polymer ?
#
loop_
_entity_poly.entity_id
_entity_poly.type
_entity_poly.pdbx_seq_one_letter_code
_entity_poly.pdbx_strand_id
1 'polypeptide(L)'
;MFSNLNIGIKTGLKSPVSIKFQNKVFNSETYTPPTNINLKDVKVEVVFMNSAKKFINLPDLKFTNKKADVGEEDPKTLLNLDKLREDQNFLKYNSLPITISSNEQGNRIKGILYNFLEKDFVDQHEFCFRKSAIEDDFDVTNIHNGRFRVICLYRIKPSTHKKERRKHYLEIAILDPYHLFIPSKLKVKEESSNKVITLDRDAAMNRVYNSVKDYNKDFDI
;
A
#
# COMPACT_ATOMS: atom_id res chain seq x y z
N MET A 1 18.43 -28.45 19.45
CA MET A 1 17.16 -28.47 20.20
C MET A 1 16.67 -27.04 20.30
N PHE A 2 15.67 -26.65 19.52
CA PHE A 2 15.02 -25.35 19.67
C PHE A 2 13.66 -25.58 20.30
N SER A 3 13.46 -24.99 21.46
CA SER A 3 12.24 -25.01 22.26
C SER A 3 11.18 -24.13 21.62
N ASN A 4 9.99 -24.71 21.47
CA ASN A 4 8.78 -24.03 21.00
C ASN A 4 8.39 -22.90 21.96
N LEU A 5 8.42 -21.66 21.47
CA LEU A 5 7.71 -20.54 22.08
C LEU A 5 6.31 -20.46 21.47
N ASN A 6 5.38 -21.18 22.10
CA ASN A 6 3.95 -21.05 21.85
C ASN A 6 3.45 -19.78 22.55
N ILE A 7 3.39 -18.66 21.82
CA ILE A 7 2.60 -17.51 22.26
C ILE A 7 1.16 -17.80 21.86
N GLY A 8 0.37 -18.19 22.86
CA GLY A 8 -1.03 -18.54 22.71
C GLY A 8 -1.86 -17.37 22.23
N ILE A 9 -2.13 -17.32 20.93
CA ILE A 9 -3.35 -16.72 20.39
C ILE A 9 -3.97 -17.79 19.50
N LYS A 10 -4.95 -18.52 20.04
CA LYS A 10 -5.86 -19.32 19.21
C LYS A 10 -6.76 -18.36 18.43
N THR A 11 -6.29 -17.80 17.33
CA THR A 11 -7.20 -17.32 16.28
C THR A 11 -7.70 -18.55 15.54
N GLY A 12 -9.02 -18.68 15.38
CA GLY A 12 -9.61 -19.79 14.63
C GLY A 12 -8.98 -19.87 13.25
N LEU A 13 -8.34 -21.01 12.94
CA LEU A 13 -7.71 -21.31 11.66
C LEU A 13 -8.74 -21.22 10.53
N LYS A 14 -8.98 -20.02 10.01
CA LYS A 14 -9.36 -19.86 8.61
C LYS A 14 -8.11 -20.23 7.80
N SER A 15 -8.24 -21.16 6.87
CA SER A 15 -7.17 -21.46 5.92
C SER A 15 -6.68 -20.14 5.30
N PRO A 16 -5.36 -19.88 5.22
CA PRO A 16 -4.85 -18.65 4.64
C PRO A 16 -5.40 -18.48 3.22
N VAL A 17 -5.92 -17.29 2.90
CA VAL A 17 -6.41 -17.02 1.54
C VAL A 17 -5.20 -16.98 0.61
N SER A 18 -5.20 -17.82 -0.42
CA SER A 18 -4.14 -17.83 -1.42
C SER A 18 -4.09 -16.48 -2.14
N ILE A 19 -2.96 -15.77 -2.01
CA ILE A 19 -2.70 -14.52 -2.75
C ILE A 19 -2.53 -14.86 -4.23
N LYS A 20 -3.37 -14.27 -5.08
CA LYS A 20 -3.27 -14.42 -6.54
C LYS A 20 -2.36 -13.36 -7.13
N PHE A 21 -1.21 -13.79 -7.65
CA PHE A 21 -0.33 -12.94 -8.44
C PHE A 21 -0.64 -13.02 -9.93
N GLN A 22 -0.51 -11.90 -10.65
CA GLN A 22 -0.66 -11.84 -12.10
C GLN A 22 0.37 -10.93 -12.77
N ASN A 23 0.68 -11.28 -14.02
CA ASN A 23 1.54 -10.50 -14.91
C ASN A 23 0.74 -9.74 -15.97
N LYS A 24 -0.57 -9.97 -16.03
CA LYS A 24 -1.43 -9.41 -17.07
C LYS A 24 -1.71 -7.94 -16.76
N VAL A 25 -1.40 -7.09 -17.72
CA VAL A 25 -1.78 -5.69 -17.75
C VAL A 25 -3.11 -5.62 -18.49
N PHE A 26 -4.22 -5.31 -17.80
CA PHE A 26 -5.49 -5.06 -18.50
C PHE A 26 -5.52 -3.63 -19.02
N ASN A 27 -5.97 -3.46 -20.26
CA ASN A 27 -6.33 -2.16 -20.81
C ASN A 27 -7.74 -1.80 -20.34
N SER A 28 -7.90 -0.63 -19.75
CA SER A 28 -9.20 -0.14 -19.29
C SER A 28 -10.06 0.28 -20.48
N GLU A 29 -11.21 -0.36 -20.71
CA GLU A 29 -12.27 0.22 -21.55
C GLU A 29 -12.86 1.44 -20.80
N THR A 30 -12.40 2.66 -21.11
CA THR A 30 -12.93 3.88 -20.48
C THR A 30 -14.17 4.41 -21.21
N TYR A 31 -15.32 4.43 -20.54
CA TYR A 31 -16.45 5.33 -20.84
C TYR A 31 -16.82 6.23 -19.64
N THR A 32 -16.20 6.04 -18.48
CA THR A 32 -16.33 6.89 -17.29
C THR A 32 -14.98 6.88 -16.57
N PRO A 33 -14.45 8.03 -16.11
CA PRO A 33 -13.18 8.07 -15.41
C PRO A 33 -13.20 7.17 -14.16
N PRO A 34 -12.30 6.19 -14.05
CA PRO A 34 -12.09 5.34 -12.87
C PRO A 34 -12.04 6.05 -11.51
N THR A 35 -11.71 7.34 -11.51
CA THR A 35 -11.57 8.20 -10.33
C THR A 35 -12.91 8.42 -9.59
N ASN A 36 -14.04 8.36 -10.28
CA ASN A 36 -15.37 8.66 -9.71
C ASN A 36 -16.16 7.43 -9.24
N ILE A 37 -15.60 6.23 -9.39
CA ILE A 37 -16.30 4.99 -9.03
C ILE A 37 -16.14 4.72 -7.53
N ASN A 38 -17.27 4.60 -6.82
CA ASN A 38 -17.30 4.07 -5.47
C ASN A 38 -17.17 2.54 -5.52
N LEU A 39 -16.03 2.00 -5.11
CA LEU A 39 -15.77 0.56 -5.19
C LEU A 39 -16.63 -0.28 -4.23
N LYS A 40 -17.33 0.35 -3.27
CA LYS A 40 -18.23 -0.34 -2.33
C LYS A 40 -19.39 -1.03 -3.05
N ASP A 41 -19.87 -0.42 -4.12
CA ASP A 41 -21.06 -0.86 -4.86
C ASP A 41 -20.70 -1.73 -6.08
N VAL A 42 -19.40 -1.99 -6.28
CA VAL A 42 -18.89 -2.74 -7.44
C VAL A 42 -18.35 -4.09 -6.97
N LYS A 43 -18.71 -5.16 -7.69
CA LYS A 43 -18.08 -6.47 -7.51
C LYS A 43 -16.67 -6.43 -8.11
N VAL A 44 -15.69 -6.14 -7.28
CA VAL A 44 -14.27 -6.06 -7.63
C VAL A 44 -13.53 -7.30 -7.16
N GLU A 45 -12.68 -7.87 -8.03
CA GLU A 45 -11.71 -8.89 -7.66
C GLU A 45 -10.39 -8.20 -7.26
N VAL A 46 -9.86 -8.53 -6.08
CA VAL A 46 -8.53 -8.07 -5.66
C VAL A 46 -7.48 -9.06 -6.15
N VAL A 47 -6.43 -8.56 -6.79
CA VAL A 47 -5.31 -9.34 -7.31
C VAL A 47 -4.00 -8.62 -7.05
N PHE A 48 -2.90 -9.36 -6.95
CA PHE A 48 -1.57 -8.79 -6.75
C PHE A 48 -0.84 -8.78 -8.08
N MET A 49 -0.26 -7.64 -8.43
CA MET A 49 0.69 -7.59 -9.55
C MET A 49 2.02 -8.17 -9.09
N ASN A 50 2.81 -8.70 -10.03
CA ASN A 50 4.17 -9.13 -9.70
C ASN A 50 5.04 -8.03 -9.09
N SER A 51 4.79 -6.76 -9.43
CA SER A 51 5.47 -5.61 -8.83
C SER A 51 5.27 -5.53 -7.31
N ALA A 52 4.19 -6.09 -6.77
CA ALA A 52 3.94 -6.10 -5.32
C ALA A 52 4.92 -6.98 -4.53
N LYS A 53 5.69 -7.84 -5.23
CA LYS A 53 6.80 -8.62 -4.63
C LYS A 53 8.09 -7.82 -4.53
N LYS A 54 8.15 -6.62 -5.12
CA LYS A 54 9.37 -5.81 -5.16
C LYS A 54 9.51 -5.03 -3.85
N PHE A 55 10.66 -5.16 -3.21
CA PHE A 55 11.03 -4.36 -2.06
C PHE A 55 12.33 -3.60 -2.31
N ILE A 56 12.30 -2.30 -2.06
CA ILE A 56 13.29 -1.37 -2.58
C ILE A 56 13.40 -0.17 -1.64
N ASN A 57 14.63 0.30 -1.46
CA ASN A 57 14.94 1.59 -0.84
C ASN A 57 15.33 2.58 -1.95
N LEU A 58 14.69 3.76 -1.96
CA LEU A 58 14.89 4.86 -2.88
C LEU A 58 15.28 6.12 -2.08
N PRO A 59 16.57 6.31 -1.75
CA PRO A 59 17.01 7.43 -0.91
C PRO A 59 16.66 8.80 -1.48
N ASP A 60 16.87 9.01 -2.78
CA ASP A 60 16.57 10.28 -3.47
C ASP A 60 15.08 10.64 -3.40
N LEU A 61 14.22 9.63 -3.26
CA LEU A 61 12.77 9.78 -3.15
C LEU A 61 12.28 9.62 -1.71
N LYS A 62 13.17 9.42 -0.73
CA LYS A 62 12.81 9.19 0.68
C LYS A 62 11.70 8.15 0.83
N PHE A 63 11.86 7.03 0.13
CA PHE A 63 10.89 5.94 0.11
C PHE A 63 11.60 4.62 0.37
N THR A 64 11.00 3.78 1.21
CA THR A 64 11.37 2.37 1.33
C THR A 64 10.12 1.58 1.67
N ASN A 65 10.09 0.34 1.22
CA ASN A 65 9.13 -0.65 1.68
C ASN A 65 9.82 -1.93 2.20
N LYS A 66 11.09 -1.81 2.62
CA LYS A 66 11.86 -2.92 3.19
C LYS A 66 11.65 -3.02 4.69
N LYS A 67 11.65 -4.25 5.23
CA LYS A 67 11.54 -4.53 6.66
C LYS A 67 12.89 -4.52 7.37
N ALA A 68 12.82 -4.33 8.69
CA ALA A 68 13.95 -4.44 9.59
C ALA A 68 14.44 -5.90 9.73
N ASP A 69 15.55 -6.08 10.44
CA ASP A 69 16.05 -7.39 10.82
C ASP A 69 15.14 -8.11 11.86
N VAL A 70 15.30 -9.43 11.95
CA VAL A 70 14.53 -10.28 12.88
C VAL A 70 14.78 -9.81 14.31
N GLY A 71 13.73 -9.50 15.06
CA GLY A 71 13.81 -8.96 16.43
C GLY A 71 13.62 -7.45 16.53
N GLU A 72 13.74 -6.72 15.41
CA GLU A 72 13.41 -5.29 15.29
C GLU A 72 12.16 -5.05 14.43
N GLU A 73 11.46 -6.11 14.08
CA GLU A 73 10.28 -6.06 13.23
C GLU A 73 9.16 -5.26 13.92
N ASP A 74 8.63 -4.26 13.21
CA ASP A 74 7.46 -3.51 13.66
C ASP A 74 6.24 -4.46 13.73
N PRO A 75 5.73 -4.81 14.93
CA PRO A 75 4.65 -5.77 15.10
C PRO A 75 3.37 -5.36 14.38
N LYS A 76 3.16 -4.06 14.17
CA LYS A 76 1.99 -3.54 13.47
C LYS A 76 2.08 -3.70 11.97
N THR A 77 3.28 -3.58 11.41
CA THR A 77 3.49 -3.88 10.00
C THR A 77 3.20 -5.36 9.71
N LEU A 78 3.67 -6.27 10.57
CA LEU A 78 3.36 -7.70 10.46
C LEU A 78 1.85 -7.98 10.59
N LEU A 79 1.20 -7.39 11.60
CA LEU A 79 -0.25 -7.53 11.79
C LEU A 79 -1.04 -7.07 10.56
N ASN A 80 -0.62 -5.98 9.92
CA ASN A 80 -1.27 -5.48 8.70
C ASN A 80 -1.06 -6.41 7.51
N LEU A 81 0.10 -7.05 7.38
CA LEU A 81 0.33 -8.09 6.36
C LEU A 81 -0.53 -9.32 6.59
N ASP A 82 -0.67 -9.76 7.84
CA ASP A 82 -1.52 -10.90 8.17
C ASP A 82 -2.99 -10.58 7.86
N LYS A 83 -3.47 -9.38 8.19
CA LYS A 83 -4.81 -8.91 7.78
C LYS A 83 -5.00 -8.93 6.27
N LEU A 84 -4.00 -8.46 5.52
CA LEU A 84 -4.03 -8.48 4.05
C LEU A 84 -4.11 -9.92 3.49
N ARG A 85 -3.48 -10.88 4.16
CA ARG A 85 -3.52 -12.30 3.81
C ARG A 85 -4.83 -12.98 4.20
N GLU A 86 -5.46 -12.54 5.28
CA GLU A 86 -6.70 -13.13 5.79
C GLU A 86 -7.94 -12.71 4.98
N ASP A 87 -8.06 -11.42 4.64
CA ASP A 87 -9.17 -10.90 3.84
C ASP A 87 -8.75 -9.69 3.03
N GLN A 88 -8.83 -9.76 1.70
CA GLN A 88 -8.48 -8.64 0.83
C GLN A 88 -9.68 -7.73 0.53
N ASN A 89 -10.90 -8.17 0.85
CA ASN A 89 -12.12 -7.46 0.48
C ASN A 89 -12.23 -6.12 1.19
N PHE A 90 -11.61 -5.94 2.36
CA PHE A 90 -11.67 -4.67 3.07
C PHE A 90 -11.08 -3.51 2.23
N LEU A 91 -10.11 -3.82 1.34
CA LEU A 91 -9.41 -2.83 0.53
C LEU A 91 -10.31 -2.02 -0.38
N LYS A 92 -11.45 -2.58 -0.80
CA LYS A 92 -12.41 -1.87 -1.67
C LYS A 92 -13.14 -0.75 -0.92
N TYR A 93 -13.37 -0.91 0.39
CA TYR A 93 -14.11 0.08 1.17
C TYR A 93 -13.28 1.34 1.45
N ASN A 94 -11.96 1.18 1.51
CA ASN A 94 -11.00 2.23 1.86
C ASN A 94 -10.18 2.71 0.65
N SER A 95 -10.60 2.35 -0.57
CA SER A 95 -9.89 2.70 -1.79
C SER A 95 -10.20 4.11 -2.24
N LEU A 96 -9.20 4.97 -2.24
CA LEU A 96 -9.29 6.38 -2.65
C LEU A 96 -8.43 6.62 -3.89
N PRO A 97 -8.89 7.44 -4.85
CA PRO A 97 -8.07 7.82 -6.00
C PRO A 97 -6.80 8.57 -5.55
N ILE A 98 -5.73 8.39 -6.31
CA ILE A 98 -4.49 9.15 -6.14
C ILE A 98 -4.48 10.27 -7.19
N THR A 99 -4.31 11.51 -6.73
CA THR A 99 -4.06 12.65 -7.61
C THR A 99 -2.57 12.84 -7.77
N ILE A 100 -2.07 12.73 -9.00
CA ILE A 100 -0.67 12.98 -9.34
C ILE A 100 -0.61 14.38 -9.99
N SER A 101 -0.17 15.38 -9.22
CA SER A 101 -0.01 16.76 -9.69
C SER A 101 1.31 16.97 -10.42
N SER A 102 1.42 18.01 -11.26
CA SER A 102 2.69 18.38 -11.94
C SER A 102 3.74 19.06 -11.04
N ASN A 103 3.57 18.98 -9.72
CA ASN A 103 4.49 19.57 -8.73
C ASN A 103 5.53 18.54 -8.24
N GLU A 104 6.44 18.98 -7.36
CA GLU A 104 7.49 18.13 -6.79
C GLU A 104 6.96 16.83 -6.18
N GLN A 105 5.83 16.89 -5.47
CA GLN A 105 5.22 15.71 -4.85
C GLN A 105 4.70 14.71 -5.89
N GLY A 106 4.07 15.17 -6.96
CA GLY A 106 3.63 14.28 -8.02
C GLY A 106 4.80 13.72 -8.85
N ASN A 107 5.86 14.51 -9.06
CA ASN A 107 7.11 14.03 -9.67
C ASN A 107 7.75 12.94 -8.80
N ARG A 108 7.74 13.10 -7.47
CA ARG A 108 8.20 12.08 -6.52
C ARG A 108 7.36 10.81 -6.61
N ILE A 109 6.03 10.93 -6.62
CA ILE A 109 5.11 9.80 -6.77
C ILE A 109 5.40 9.03 -8.07
N LYS A 110 5.55 9.74 -9.20
CA LYS A 110 5.93 9.13 -10.48
C LYS A 110 7.29 8.44 -10.40
N GLY A 111 8.29 9.09 -9.81
CA GLY A 111 9.61 8.50 -9.59
C GLY A 111 9.56 7.19 -8.83
N ILE A 112 8.71 7.10 -7.79
CA ILE A 112 8.48 5.83 -7.09
C ILE A 112 7.78 4.82 -8.03
N LEU A 113 6.70 5.20 -8.70
CA LEU A 113 5.95 4.31 -9.59
C LEU A 113 6.82 3.71 -10.72
N TYR A 114 7.70 4.50 -11.34
CA TYR A 114 8.61 4.03 -12.39
C TYR A 114 9.62 2.98 -11.91
N ASN A 115 9.84 2.87 -10.60
CA ASN A 115 10.65 1.80 -10.03
C ASN A 115 9.87 0.49 -9.85
N PHE A 116 8.54 0.51 -9.94
CA PHE A 116 7.69 -0.69 -9.78
C PHE A 116 6.99 -1.11 -11.07
N LEU A 117 6.75 -0.16 -11.98
CA LEU A 117 5.97 -0.32 -13.20
C LEU A 117 6.69 0.36 -14.36
N GLU A 118 6.35 -0.05 -15.59
CA GLU A 118 6.89 0.57 -16.80
C GLU A 118 6.52 2.06 -16.88
N LYS A 119 7.47 2.89 -17.32
CA LYS A 119 7.32 4.34 -17.35
C LYS A 119 6.13 4.78 -18.20
N ASP A 120 6.06 4.30 -19.44
CA ASP A 120 4.98 4.62 -20.37
C ASP A 120 3.62 4.17 -19.84
N PHE A 121 3.57 3.03 -19.16
CA PHE A 121 2.36 2.55 -18.53
C PHE A 121 1.88 3.51 -17.42
N VAL A 122 2.78 3.94 -16.54
CA VAL A 122 2.46 4.89 -15.46
C VAL A 122 1.92 6.20 -16.03
N ASP A 123 2.60 6.77 -17.02
CA ASP A 123 2.23 8.06 -17.62
C ASP A 123 0.87 8.00 -18.35
N GLN A 124 0.55 6.87 -19.00
CA GLN A 124 -0.72 6.70 -19.72
C GLN A 124 -1.90 6.34 -18.79
N HIS A 125 -1.65 5.85 -17.58
CA HIS A 125 -2.68 5.28 -16.70
C HIS A 125 -2.73 5.94 -15.32
N GLU A 126 -2.28 7.19 -15.18
CA GLU A 126 -2.29 7.92 -13.91
C GLU A 126 -3.66 7.92 -13.21
N PHE A 127 -4.72 8.02 -14.01
CA PHE A 127 -6.12 8.05 -13.55
C PHE A 127 -6.61 6.73 -12.94
N CYS A 128 -5.86 5.63 -13.11
CA CYS A 128 -6.22 4.32 -12.56
C CYS A 128 -5.69 4.12 -11.12
N PHE A 129 -4.75 4.94 -10.66
CA PHE A 129 -4.09 4.72 -9.37
C PHE A 129 -4.99 5.07 -8.19
N ARG A 130 -4.98 4.18 -7.20
CA ARG A 130 -5.72 4.30 -5.95
C ARG A 130 -4.82 3.89 -4.78
N LYS A 131 -5.16 4.37 -3.58
CA LYS A 131 -4.56 3.91 -2.32
C LYS A 131 -5.64 3.31 -1.44
N SER A 132 -5.33 2.22 -0.76
CA SER A 132 -6.20 1.63 0.27
C SER A 132 -5.46 1.52 1.59
N ALA A 133 -6.12 1.90 2.68
CA ALA A 133 -5.62 1.66 4.05
C ALA A 133 -5.93 0.23 4.48
N ILE A 134 -5.02 -0.38 5.26
CA ILE A 134 -5.29 -1.66 5.94
C ILE A 134 -6.04 -1.48 7.26
N GLU A 135 -5.78 -0.38 7.97
CA GLU A 135 -6.53 0.02 9.16
C GLU A 135 -6.94 1.49 9.04
N ASP A 136 -8.14 1.82 9.51
CA ASP A 136 -8.67 3.20 9.53
C ASP A 136 -8.33 3.96 10.83
N ASP A 137 -8.11 3.25 11.95
CA ASP A 137 -7.88 3.87 13.25
C ASP A 137 -6.39 4.12 13.54
N PHE A 138 -5.99 5.36 13.32
CA PHE A 138 -4.65 5.84 13.64
C PHE A 138 -4.65 6.62 14.95
N ASP A 139 -3.99 6.05 15.96
CA ASP A 139 -3.26 6.91 16.89
C ASP A 139 -2.10 7.57 16.13
N VAL A 140 -2.38 8.75 15.59
CA VAL A 140 -1.48 9.61 14.81
C VAL A 140 -0.23 10.05 15.58
N THR A 141 -0.06 9.66 16.85
CA THR A 141 1.05 10.07 17.72
C THR A 141 2.26 9.13 17.72
N ASN A 142 2.15 7.93 17.14
CA ASN A 142 3.24 6.97 17.13
C ASN A 142 3.68 6.66 15.69
N ILE A 143 4.97 6.86 15.41
CA ILE A 143 5.59 6.70 14.09
C ILE A 143 5.67 5.24 13.63
N HIS A 144 5.61 4.30 14.57
CA HIS A 144 5.53 2.86 14.34
C HIS A 144 4.08 2.36 14.30
N ASN A 145 3.10 3.22 14.64
CA ASN A 145 1.71 2.84 14.64
C ASN A 145 1.11 2.98 13.25
N GLY A 146 1.15 1.85 12.53
CA GLY A 146 0.46 1.53 11.29
C GLY A 146 0.60 2.62 10.22
N ARG A 147 -0.17 2.44 9.16
CA ARG A 147 -0.34 3.26 7.95
C ARG A 147 0.06 2.45 6.72
N PHE A 148 0.12 1.13 6.86
CA PHE A 148 0.23 0.23 5.73
C PHE A 148 -0.80 0.64 4.69
N ARG A 149 -0.28 1.12 3.56
CA ARG A 149 -1.06 1.38 2.36
C ARG A 149 -0.69 0.35 1.32
N VAL A 150 -1.68 -0.03 0.54
CA VAL A 150 -1.43 -0.64 -0.75
C VAL A 150 -1.72 0.40 -1.82
N ILE A 151 -0.83 0.49 -2.79
CA ILE A 151 -1.05 1.28 -4.01
C ILE A 151 -1.58 0.32 -5.04
N CYS A 152 -2.75 0.64 -5.57
CA CYS A 152 -3.49 -0.22 -6.45
C CYS A 152 -3.80 0.47 -7.78
N LEU A 153 -4.07 -0.33 -8.81
CA LEU A 153 -4.74 0.12 -10.03
C LEU A 153 -6.17 -0.40 -10.05
N TYR A 154 -7.12 0.47 -10.30
CA TYR A 154 -8.47 0.04 -10.63
C TYR A 154 -8.60 -0.12 -12.13
N ARG A 155 -8.93 -1.34 -12.57
CA ARG A 155 -9.05 -1.68 -13.99
C ARG A 155 -10.35 -2.39 -14.29
N ILE A 156 -10.89 -2.13 -15.47
CA ILE A 156 -12.05 -2.83 -16.00
C ILE A 156 -11.54 -3.70 -17.15
N LYS A 157 -11.71 -5.01 -17.03
CA LYS A 157 -11.34 -5.92 -18.11
C LYS A 157 -12.39 -5.85 -19.23
N PRO A 158 -11.96 -5.64 -20.49
CA PRO A 158 -12.82 -5.74 -21.66
C PRO A 158 -13.57 -7.07 -21.67
N SER A 159 -14.84 -7.03 -22.04
CA SER A 159 -15.61 -8.26 -22.22
C SER A 159 -15.15 -8.99 -23.48
N THR A 160 -14.78 -10.26 -23.35
CA THR A 160 -14.34 -11.05 -24.52
C THR A 160 -15.50 -11.63 -25.32
N HIS A 161 -16.71 -11.58 -24.78
CA HIS A 161 -17.91 -12.11 -25.41
C HIS A 161 -19.15 -11.33 -24.95
N LYS A 162 -20.14 -11.09 -25.83
CA LYS A 162 -21.33 -10.27 -25.54
C LYS A 162 -22.12 -10.66 -24.27
N LYS A 163 -22.02 -11.92 -23.84
CA LYS A 163 -22.67 -12.45 -22.63
C LYS A 163 -21.80 -12.37 -21.35
N GLU A 164 -20.51 -12.05 -21.47
CA GLU A 164 -19.62 -11.92 -20.33
C GLU A 164 -19.86 -10.57 -19.64
N ARG A 165 -20.18 -10.62 -18.34
CA ARG A 165 -20.29 -9.42 -17.51
C ARG A 165 -18.92 -8.77 -17.38
N ARG A 166 -18.88 -7.43 -17.39
CA ARG A 166 -17.66 -6.67 -17.10
C ARG A 166 -17.07 -7.11 -15.78
N LYS A 167 -15.74 -7.31 -15.76
CA LYS A 167 -14.98 -7.68 -14.57
C LYS A 167 -14.14 -6.50 -14.13
N HIS A 168 -14.24 -6.18 -12.85
CA HIS A 168 -13.53 -5.09 -12.23
C HIS A 168 -12.42 -5.65 -11.35
N TYR A 169 -11.24 -5.06 -11.45
CA TYR A 169 -10.04 -5.48 -10.73
C TYR A 169 -9.51 -4.32 -9.89
N LEU A 170 -9.11 -4.63 -8.67
CA LEU A 170 -8.27 -3.77 -7.85
C LEU A 170 -6.94 -4.48 -7.69
N GLU A 171 -5.93 -3.96 -8.40
CA GLU A 171 -4.67 -4.64 -8.57
C GLU A 171 -3.60 -4.00 -7.71
N ILE A 172 -3.13 -4.71 -6.70
CA ILE A 172 -2.10 -4.21 -5.79
C ILE A 172 -0.76 -4.20 -6.52
N ALA A 173 -0.17 -3.02 -6.66
CA ALA A 173 1.10 -2.82 -7.34
C ALA A 173 2.27 -2.59 -6.36
N ILE A 174 2.01 -1.94 -5.22
CA ILE A 174 3.04 -1.59 -4.22
C ILE A 174 2.46 -1.81 -2.83
N LEU A 175 3.26 -2.43 -1.96
CA LEU A 175 3.05 -2.44 -0.52
C LEU A 175 3.88 -1.30 0.10
N ASP A 176 3.23 -0.41 0.84
CA ASP A 176 3.83 0.74 1.52
C ASP A 176 3.54 0.64 3.03
N PRO A 177 4.34 -0.16 3.77
CA PRO A 177 4.12 -0.37 5.20
C PRO A 177 4.31 0.90 6.04
N TYR A 178 5.10 1.86 5.55
CA TYR A 178 5.51 3.06 6.30
C TYR A 178 4.81 4.34 5.84
N HIS A 179 3.87 4.26 4.91
CA HIS A 179 3.13 5.42 4.37
C HIS A 179 4.03 6.49 3.75
N LEU A 180 5.12 6.05 3.13
CA LEU A 180 6.08 6.93 2.48
C LEU A 180 5.66 7.24 1.04
N PHE A 181 4.74 6.50 0.43
CA PHE A 181 4.30 6.74 -0.94
C PHE A 181 3.58 8.10 -1.06
N ILE A 182 2.59 8.35 -0.19
CA ILE A 182 1.90 9.65 -0.06
C ILE A 182 1.86 10.02 1.42
N PRO A 183 2.89 10.72 1.93
CA PRO A 183 2.97 11.12 3.32
C PRO A 183 1.81 12.03 3.73
N SER A 184 1.30 11.79 4.94
CA SER A 184 0.31 12.65 5.59
C SER A 184 0.93 13.37 6.79
N LYS A 185 0.24 14.40 7.29
CA LYS A 185 0.63 15.08 8.53
C LYS A 185 0.76 14.06 9.67
N LEU A 186 1.69 14.27 10.57
CA LEU A 186 2.00 13.35 11.68
C LEU A 186 1.95 14.12 12.99
N LYS A 187 1.24 13.60 13.99
CA LYS A 187 1.33 14.17 15.34
C LYS A 187 2.50 13.51 16.05
N VAL A 188 3.30 14.29 16.76
CA VAL A 188 4.41 13.75 17.56
C VAL A 188 4.40 14.41 18.92
N LYS A 189 4.75 13.63 19.93
CA LYS A 189 5.00 14.15 21.27
C LYS A 189 6.44 14.63 21.32
N GLU A 190 6.65 15.89 21.63
CA GLU A 190 7.98 16.47 21.77
C GLU A 190 8.55 16.10 23.15
N GLU A 191 9.74 15.48 23.18
CA GLU A 191 10.35 14.95 24.41
C GLU A 191 10.68 16.05 25.43
N SER A 192 11.09 17.22 24.95
CA SER A 192 11.51 18.35 25.79
C SER A 192 10.36 19.07 26.49
N SER A 193 9.18 19.11 25.87
CA SER A 193 8.05 19.92 26.35
C SER A 193 6.80 19.09 26.69
N ASN A 194 6.81 17.79 26.39
CA ASN A 194 5.69 16.87 26.48
C ASN A 194 4.45 17.31 25.65
N LYS A 195 4.59 18.34 24.80
CA LYS A 195 3.53 18.87 23.95
C LYS A 195 3.36 18.02 22.70
N VAL A 196 2.13 17.94 22.20
CA VAL A 196 1.84 17.30 20.91
C VAL A 196 1.90 18.36 19.82
N ILE A 197 2.84 18.21 18.88
CA ILE A 197 2.96 19.05 17.68
C ILE A 197 2.48 18.27 16.46
N THR A 198 2.04 18.98 15.42
CA THR A 198 1.67 18.38 14.13
C THR A 198 2.72 18.74 13.09
N LEU A 199 3.48 17.75 12.65
CA LEU A 199 4.41 17.86 11.52
C LEU A 199 3.62 17.98 10.22
N ASP A 200 4.09 18.84 9.33
CA ASP A 200 3.61 18.86 7.95
C ASP A 200 4.03 17.58 7.20
N ARG A 201 3.67 17.50 5.91
CA ARG A 201 3.91 16.29 5.11
C ARG A 201 5.40 16.01 4.93
N ASP A 202 6.22 17.03 4.70
CA ASP A 202 7.64 16.85 4.40
C ASP A 202 8.44 16.52 5.65
N ALA A 203 8.15 17.21 6.76
CA ALA A 203 8.70 16.88 8.07
C ALA A 203 8.28 15.47 8.53
N ALA A 204 7.03 15.08 8.30
CA ALA A 204 6.55 13.72 8.60
C ALA A 204 7.27 12.68 7.74
N MET A 205 7.40 12.91 6.44
CA MET A 205 8.14 12.03 5.52
C MET A 205 9.59 11.87 5.96
N ASN A 206 10.29 12.98 6.21
CA ASN A 206 11.69 12.96 6.63
C ASN A 206 11.85 12.18 7.95
N ARG A 207 10.97 12.42 8.92
CA ARG A 207 11.00 11.72 10.21
C ARG A 207 10.82 10.22 10.04
N VAL A 208 9.78 9.80 9.32
CA VAL A 208 9.48 8.38 9.12
C VAL A 208 10.56 7.71 8.29
N TYR A 209 10.99 8.31 7.16
CA TYR A 209 12.04 7.74 6.32
C TYR A 209 13.33 7.56 7.12
N ASN A 210 13.76 8.56 7.90
CA ASN A 210 14.98 8.43 8.70
C ASN A 210 14.92 7.34 9.76
N SER A 211 13.74 6.95 10.25
CA SER A 211 13.60 5.83 11.18
C SER A 211 13.63 4.45 10.52
N VAL A 212 13.43 4.38 9.19
CA VAL A 212 13.32 3.10 8.46
C VAL A 212 14.30 2.96 7.29
N LYS A 213 15.09 3.98 6.98
CA LYS A 213 15.99 4.03 5.80
C LYS A 213 17.05 2.92 5.77
N ASP A 214 17.41 2.41 6.95
CA ASP A 214 18.43 1.37 7.11
C ASP A 214 17.83 -0.04 7.06
N TYR A 215 16.50 -0.16 6.98
CA TYR A 215 15.80 -1.42 6.78
C TYR A 215 16.14 -1.98 5.40
N ASN A 216 16.56 -3.24 5.34
CA ASN A 216 17.19 -3.82 4.15
C ASN A 216 16.59 -5.16 3.70
N LYS A 217 15.67 -5.74 4.47
CA LYS A 217 15.05 -7.04 4.18
C LYS A 217 13.75 -6.91 3.41
N ASP A 218 13.46 -7.94 2.64
CA ASP A 218 12.21 -8.08 1.91
C ASP A 218 11.17 -8.71 2.84
N PHE A 219 9.88 -8.39 2.66
CA PHE A 219 8.84 -9.13 3.37
C PHE A 219 8.58 -10.46 2.66
N ASP A 220 8.40 -11.53 3.43
CA ASP A 220 7.82 -12.76 2.91
C ASP A 220 6.35 -12.47 2.64
N ILE A 221 5.90 -12.53 1.37
CA ILE A 221 4.48 -12.38 0.99
C ILE A 221 3.90 -13.73 0.60
#